data_AF-A0A5B0N5S2-F1
#
_entry.id   AF-A0A5B0N5S2-F1
#
_cell.length_a   1.000
_cell.length_b   1.000
_cell.length_c   1.000
_cell.angle_alpha   90.00
_cell.angle_beta   90.00
_cell.angle_gamma   90.00
#
_symmetry.space_group_name_H-M   'P 1'
#
loop_
_entity.id
_entity.type
_entity.pdbx_description
1 polymer ?
#
loop_
_entity_poly.entity_id
_entity_poly.type
_entity_poly.pdbx_seq_one_letter_code
_entity_poly.pdbx_strand_id
1 'polypeptide(L)'
;MFIKQISGLLSSVENLESQKILTKTLRLVIEKARLNVVGKSPSKNNIGNHLHNAIIVKISALVEAIGPSSQDYHPAIIVFVEHSINLNNISLIYLQEDGLILWLAIARLAETLTPSLTKLLFALATLIGDASDSLVILLKIL
;
A
#
# COMPACT_ATOMS: atom_id res chain seq x y z
N MET A 1 -16.46 5.90 6.42
CA MET A 1 -17.24 5.31 7.54
C MET A 1 -16.87 3.84 7.78
N PHE A 2 -16.71 3.00 6.75
CA PHE A 2 -16.29 1.59 6.86
C PHE A 2 -14.85 1.36 7.40
N ILE A 3 -13.88 2.18 7.00
CA ILE A 3 -12.47 2.03 7.46
C ILE A 3 -12.33 2.30 8.97
N LYS A 4 -13.12 3.22 9.53
CA LYS A 4 -13.15 3.53 10.98
C LYS A 4 -13.74 2.38 11.81
N GLN A 5 -14.69 1.63 11.24
CA GLN A 5 -15.29 0.46 11.89
C GLN A 5 -14.35 -0.75 11.86
N ILE A 6 -13.63 -0.95 10.75
CA ILE A 6 -12.62 -2.00 10.62
C ILE A 6 -11.42 -1.71 11.53
N SER A 7 -10.91 -0.47 11.54
CA SER A 7 -9.84 -0.03 12.45
C SER A 7 -10.26 -0.15 13.93
N GLY A 8 -11.53 0.13 14.27
CA GLY A 8 -12.10 -0.13 15.60
C GLY A 8 -12.14 -1.62 15.98
N LEU A 9 -12.54 -2.48 15.03
CA LEU A 9 -12.57 -3.95 15.21
C LEU A 9 -11.18 -4.57 15.34
N LEU A 10 -10.16 -3.89 14.83
CA LEU A 10 -8.76 -4.32 14.88
C LEU A 10 -8.03 -3.80 16.11
N SER A 11 -8.37 -2.58 16.56
CA SER A 11 -7.93 -2.06 17.85
C SER A 11 -8.47 -2.84 19.05
N SER A 12 -9.54 -3.64 18.87
CA SER A 12 -10.03 -4.58 19.89
C SER A 12 -9.30 -5.94 19.89
N VAL A 13 -8.30 -6.12 19.02
CA VAL A 13 -7.58 -7.40 18.89
C VAL A 13 -6.29 -7.37 19.70
N GLU A 14 -6.42 -7.63 20.99
CA GLU A 14 -5.30 -8.00 21.87
C GLU A 14 -4.95 -9.50 21.78
N ASN A 15 -5.74 -10.28 21.01
CA ASN A 15 -5.57 -11.73 20.89
C ASN A 15 -4.51 -12.10 19.83
N LEU A 16 -3.41 -12.69 20.30
CA LEU A 16 -2.28 -13.20 19.50
C LEU A 16 -2.72 -14.09 18.33
N GLU A 17 -3.80 -14.85 18.47
CA GLU A 17 -4.28 -15.75 17.43
C GLU A 17 -4.89 -15.00 16.24
N SER A 18 -5.63 -13.93 16.52
CA SER A 18 -6.20 -13.06 15.50
C SER A 18 -5.10 -12.26 14.78
N GLN A 19 -4.05 -11.82 15.50
CA GLN A 19 -2.87 -11.22 14.87
C GLN A 19 -2.17 -12.19 13.92
N LYS A 20 -2.02 -13.48 14.31
CA LYS A 20 -1.48 -14.51 13.41
C LYS A 20 -2.34 -14.72 12.17
N ILE A 21 -3.66 -14.74 12.31
CA ILE A 21 -4.59 -14.89 11.18
C ILE A 21 -4.48 -13.68 10.23
N LEU A 22 -4.44 -12.46 10.75
CA LEU A 22 -4.24 -11.24 9.97
C LEU A 22 -2.92 -11.25 9.22
N THR A 23 -1.84 -11.59 9.93
CA THR A 23 -0.49 -11.69 9.38
C THR A 23 -0.42 -12.73 8.25
N LYS A 24 -1.04 -13.89 8.44
CA LYS A 24 -1.14 -14.95 7.42
C LYS A 24 -1.98 -14.51 6.22
N THR A 25 -3.09 -13.81 6.48
CA THR A 25 -3.95 -13.25 5.43
C THR A 25 -3.20 -12.22 4.60
N LEU A 26 -2.47 -11.29 5.25
CA LEU A 26 -1.64 -10.31 4.56
C LEU A 26 -0.60 -10.99 3.67
N ARG A 27 0.11 -12.00 4.19
CA ARG A 27 1.07 -12.78 3.40
C ARG A 27 0.43 -13.41 2.16
N LEU A 28 -0.71 -14.10 2.32
CA LEU A 28 -1.40 -14.76 1.21
C LEU A 28 -1.91 -13.75 0.16
N VAL A 29 -2.46 -12.62 0.60
CA VAL A 29 -2.92 -11.55 -0.29
C VAL A 29 -1.74 -10.97 -1.06
N ILE A 30 -0.63 -10.67 -0.38
CA ILE A 30 0.60 -10.17 -1.01
C ILE A 30 1.14 -11.15 -2.05
N GLU A 31 1.30 -12.43 -1.70
CA GLU A 31 1.81 -13.45 -2.62
C GLU A 31 0.93 -13.59 -3.86
N LYS A 32 -0.40 -13.64 -3.67
CA LYS A 32 -1.34 -13.79 -4.78
C LYS A 32 -1.43 -12.53 -5.64
N ALA A 33 -1.38 -11.35 -5.01
CA ALA A 33 -1.43 -10.08 -5.70
C ALA A 33 -0.15 -9.78 -6.48
N ARG A 34 1.03 -10.16 -5.96
CA ARG A 34 2.30 -10.00 -6.65
C ARG A 34 2.34 -10.77 -7.97
N LEU A 35 1.75 -11.96 -8.03
CA LEU A 35 1.61 -12.72 -9.28
C LEU A 35 0.75 -12.00 -10.33
N ASN A 36 -0.24 -11.22 -9.90
CA ASN A 36 -1.09 -10.44 -10.81
C ASN A 36 -0.40 -9.16 -11.30
N VAL A 37 0.35 -8.47 -10.42
CA VAL A 37 1.08 -7.24 -10.75
C VAL A 37 2.31 -7.51 -11.62
N VAL A 38 3.04 -8.61 -11.37
CA VAL A 38 4.27 -8.96 -12.10
C VAL A 38 3.98 -9.78 -13.36
N GLY A 39 2.87 -10.52 -13.39
CA GLY A 39 2.56 -11.49 -14.46
C GLY A 39 1.60 -11.01 -15.55
N LYS A 40 0.93 -9.87 -15.40
CA LYS A 40 -0.02 -9.36 -16.41
C LYS A 40 0.37 -7.98 -16.90
N SER A 41 0.59 -7.88 -18.21
CA SER A 41 0.58 -6.61 -18.94
C SER A 41 -0.62 -5.78 -18.48
N PRO A 42 -0.48 -4.46 -18.23
CA PRO A 42 -1.58 -3.62 -17.82
C PRO A 42 -2.70 -3.78 -18.84
N SER A 43 -3.74 -4.54 -18.47
CA SER A 43 -4.84 -4.77 -19.36
C SER A 43 -5.50 -3.42 -19.57
N LYS A 44 -5.60 -2.96 -20.82
CA LYS A 44 -6.33 -1.74 -21.22
C LYS A 44 -7.82 -1.75 -20.83
N ASN A 45 -8.28 -2.70 -20.01
CA ASN A 45 -9.64 -2.81 -19.53
C ASN A 45 -9.76 -2.26 -18.10
N ASN A 46 -10.84 -1.51 -17.86
CA ASN A 46 -11.10 -0.85 -16.58
C ASN A 46 -11.21 -1.87 -15.42
N ILE A 47 -11.61 -3.10 -15.71
CA ILE A 47 -11.76 -4.20 -14.74
C ILE A 47 -10.41 -4.55 -14.09
N GLY A 48 -9.33 -4.62 -14.88
CA GLY A 48 -8.00 -4.90 -14.36
C GLY A 48 -7.51 -3.80 -13.41
N ASN A 49 -7.76 -2.54 -13.73
CA ASN A 49 -7.36 -1.40 -12.89
C ASN A 49 -8.15 -1.35 -11.59
N HIS A 50 -9.47 -1.56 -11.64
CA HIS A 50 -10.29 -1.64 -10.42
C HIS A 50 -9.87 -2.80 -9.49
N LEU A 51 -9.44 -3.93 -10.04
CA LEU A 51 -8.91 -5.03 -9.24
C LEU A 51 -7.59 -4.63 -8.55
N HIS A 52 -6.69 -3.94 -9.24
CA HIS A 52 -5.44 -3.46 -8.66
C HIS A 52 -5.67 -2.44 -7.54
N ASN A 53 -6.58 -1.47 -7.72
CA ASN A 53 -6.99 -0.57 -6.65
C ASN A 53 -7.55 -1.33 -5.45
N ALA A 54 -8.49 -2.26 -5.68
CA ALA A 54 -9.10 -3.04 -4.61
C ALA A 54 -8.06 -3.86 -3.82
N ILE A 55 -7.01 -4.32 -4.48
CA ILE A 55 -5.86 -4.97 -3.83
C ILE A 55 -5.09 -3.96 -2.97
N ILE A 56 -4.73 -2.79 -3.50
CA ILE A 56 -3.96 -1.75 -2.78
C ILE A 56 -4.73 -1.29 -1.54
N VAL A 57 -6.03 -1.02 -1.68
CA VAL A 57 -6.90 -0.63 -0.57
C VAL A 57 -6.95 -1.71 0.52
N LYS A 58 -7.06 -3.00 0.13
CA LYS A 58 -7.04 -4.12 1.08
C LYS A 58 -5.70 -4.26 1.80
N ILE A 59 -4.59 -4.11 1.08
CA ILE A 59 -3.26 -4.15 1.68
C ILE A 59 -3.10 -2.99 2.67
N SER A 60 -3.57 -1.79 2.32
CA SER A 60 -3.55 -0.62 3.21
C SER A 60 -4.32 -0.88 4.51
N ALA A 61 -5.55 -1.40 4.40
CA ALA A 61 -6.35 -1.74 5.56
C ALA A 61 -5.68 -2.81 6.45
N LEU A 62 -4.98 -3.78 5.85
CA LEU A 62 -4.24 -4.81 6.59
C LEU A 62 -2.97 -4.26 7.24
N VAL A 63 -2.27 -3.34 6.59
CA VAL A 63 -1.12 -2.62 7.18
C VAL A 63 -1.57 -1.85 8.41
N GLU A 64 -2.65 -1.08 8.30
CA GLU A 64 -3.25 -0.38 9.45
C GLU A 64 -3.71 -1.33 10.56
N ALA A 65 -4.23 -2.50 10.18
CA ALA A 65 -4.66 -3.53 11.11
C ALA A 65 -3.53 -4.15 11.93
N ILE A 66 -2.42 -4.43 11.27
CA ILE A 66 -1.28 -5.15 11.83
C ILE A 66 -0.37 -4.18 12.59
N GLY A 67 -0.42 -2.89 12.26
CA GLY A 67 0.38 -1.87 12.93
C GLY A 67 1.88 -2.06 12.67
N PRO A 68 2.75 -1.81 13.66
CA PRO A 68 4.21 -1.90 13.48
C PRO A 68 4.74 -3.21 12.93
N SER A 69 4.06 -4.33 13.21
CA SER A 69 4.44 -5.65 12.67
C SER A 69 4.30 -5.74 11.14
N SER A 70 3.74 -4.73 10.47
CA SER A 70 3.74 -4.65 9.00
C SER A 70 5.13 -4.46 8.41
N GLN A 71 6.11 -4.00 9.21
CA GLN A 71 7.49 -3.76 8.76
C GLN A 71 8.14 -4.98 8.10
N ASP A 72 7.89 -6.18 8.62
CA ASP A 72 8.40 -7.44 8.06
C ASP A 72 7.94 -7.67 6.61
N TYR A 73 6.85 -7.03 6.21
CA TYR A 73 6.24 -7.15 4.89
C TYR A 73 6.59 -5.98 3.96
N HIS A 74 7.30 -4.95 4.43
CA HIS A 74 7.66 -3.78 3.63
C HIS A 74 8.35 -4.16 2.30
N PRO A 75 9.30 -5.11 2.24
CA PRO A 75 9.92 -5.51 0.97
C PRO A 75 8.93 -6.02 -0.09
N ALA A 76 7.81 -6.60 0.34
CA ALA A 76 6.80 -7.13 -0.57
C ALA A 76 5.69 -6.10 -0.85
N ILE A 77 5.31 -5.29 0.14
CA ILE A 77 4.31 -4.22 0.00
C ILE A 77 4.81 -3.14 -0.97
N ILE A 78 6.11 -2.86 -0.95
CA ILE A 78 6.67 -1.73 -1.71
C ILE A 78 6.51 -1.87 -3.22
N VAL A 79 6.43 -3.11 -3.72
CA VAL A 79 6.21 -3.39 -5.15
C VAL A 79 4.87 -2.79 -5.60
N PHE A 80 3.84 -2.81 -4.74
CA PHE A 80 2.55 -2.21 -5.05
C PHE A 80 2.62 -0.69 -5.07
N VAL A 81 3.35 -0.11 -4.10
CA VAL A 81 3.58 1.34 -4.05
C VAL A 81 4.33 1.79 -5.29
N GLU A 82 5.47 1.17 -5.61
CA GLU A 82 6.28 1.48 -6.80
C GLU A 82 5.46 1.36 -8.09
N HIS A 83 4.64 0.31 -8.21
CA HIS A 83 3.77 0.14 -9.38
C HIS A 83 2.71 1.26 -9.48
N SER A 84 2.15 1.67 -8.34
CA SER A 84 1.08 2.68 -8.27
C SER A 84 1.55 4.12 -8.49
N ILE A 85 2.83 4.42 -8.24
CA ILE A 85 3.41 5.76 -8.40
C ILE A 85 4.31 5.87 -9.65
N ASN A 86 4.43 4.81 -10.43
CA ASN A 86 5.25 4.81 -11.63
C ASN A 86 4.60 5.69 -12.71
N LEU A 87 5.25 6.82 -13.04
CA LEU A 87 4.78 7.77 -14.05
C LEU A 87 4.61 7.17 -15.45
N ASN A 88 5.31 6.06 -15.74
CA ASN A 88 5.18 5.35 -17.02
C ASN A 88 4.03 4.32 -17.02
N ASN A 89 3.30 4.17 -15.91
CA ASN A 89 2.18 3.25 -15.80
C ASN A 89 0.93 3.89 -16.42
N ILE A 90 0.36 3.25 -17.45
CA ILE A 90 -0.87 3.71 -18.11
C ILE A 90 -2.04 3.76 -17.11
N SER A 91 -1.99 2.96 -16.05
CA SER A 91 -3.01 2.90 -14.99
C SER A 91 -2.73 3.86 -13.82
N LEU A 92 -1.72 4.72 -13.92
CA LEU A 92 -1.31 5.66 -12.87
C LEU A 92 -2.49 6.47 -12.32
N ILE A 93 -3.32 7.05 -13.19
CA ILE A 93 -4.46 7.90 -12.79
C ILE A 93 -5.43 7.15 -11.85
N TYR A 94 -5.56 5.83 -12.02
CA TYR A 94 -6.44 5.03 -11.16
C TYR A 94 -5.74 4.63 -9.86
N LEU A 95 -4.43 4.38 -9.90
CA LEU A 95 -3.71 3.71 -8.80
C LEU A 95 -3.01 4.69 -7.85
N GLN A 96 -2.67 5.88 -8.31
CA GLN A 96 -1.71 6.77 -7.63
C GLN A 96 -2.20 7.19 -6.24
N GLU A 97 -3.45 7.61 -6.12
CA GLU A 97 -4.00 8.06 -4.83
C GLU A 97 -3.98 6.92 -3.79
N ASP A 98 -4.56 5.77 -4.13
CA ASP A 98 -4.57 4.58 -3.27
C ASP A 98 -3.13 4.11 -2.94
N GLY A 99 -2.22 4.22 -3.90
CA GLY A 99 -0.80 3.92 -3.76
C GLY A 99 -0.08 4.82 -2.77
N LEU A 100 -0.35 6.13 -2.82
CA LEU A 100 0.19 7.11 -1.89
C LEU A 100 -0.42 6.95 -0.49
N ILE A 101 -1.69 6.56 -0.38
CA ILE A 101 -2.32 6.19 0.89
C ILE A 101 -1.63 4.98 1.51
N LEU A 102 -1.36 3.93 0.71
CA LEU A 102 -0.61 2.76 1.16
C LEU A 102 0.80 3.14 1.63
N TRP A 103 1.50 3.99 0.88
CA TRP A 103 2.82 4.49 1.26
C TRP A 103 2.75 5.25 2.59
N LEU A 104 1.81 6.17 2.74
CA LEU A 104 1.63 6.91 3.98
C LEU A 104 1.36 5.97 5.17
N ALA A 105 0.55 4.92 4.98
CA ALA A 105 0.28 3.93 6.02
C ALA A 105 1.55 3.19 6.46
N ILE A 106 2.34 2.66 5.52
CA ILE A 106 3.59 1.97 5.87
C ILE A 106 4.64 2.91 6.49
N ALA A 107 4.69 4.18 6.06
CA ALA A 107 5.62 5.16 6.60
C ALA A 107 5.25 5.54 8.04
N ARG A 108 3.95 5.76 8.32
CA ARG A 108 3.46 6.14 9.64
C ARG A 108 3.56 5.04 10.69
N LEU A 109 3.45 3.78 10.28
CA LEU A 109 3.46 2.63 11.18
C LEU A 109 4.85 2.00 11.32
N ALA A 110 5.82 2.46 10.53
CA ALA A 110 7.20 2.03 10.66
C ALA A 110 7.82 2.54 11.98
N GLU A 111 8.32 1.64 12.82
CA GLU A 111 9.15 2.01 13.98
C GLU A 111 10.56 2.44 13.58
N THR A 112 11.00 2.05 12.38
CA THR A 112 12.34 2.29 11.83
C THR A 112 12.29 2.57 10.34
N LEU A 113 13.20 3.41 9.86
CA LEU A 113 13.35 3.65 8.42
C LEU A 113 13.94 2.40 7.75
N THR A 114 13.08 1.58 7.14
CA THR A 114 13.53 0.37 6.45
C THR A 114 14.21 0.71 5.11
N PRO A 115 15.15 -0.12 4.61
CA PRO A 115 15.78 0.11 3.31
C PRO A 115 14.77 0.25 2.17
N SER A 116 13.65 -0.48 2.27
CA SER A 116 12.53 -0.37 1.35
C SER A 116 11.96 1.05 1.38
N LEU A 117 11.58 1.57 2.55
CA LEU A 117 11.06 2.94 2.66
C LEU A 117 12.06 4.00 2.17
N THR A 118 13.34 3.84 2.49
CA THR A 118 14.40 4.73 2.01
C THR A 118 14.45 4.79 0.49
N LYS A 119 14.23 3.66 -0.20
CA LYS A 119 14.18 3.60 -1.67
C LYS A 119 13.05 4.48 -2.22
N LEU A 120 11.88 4.48 -1.58
CA LEU A 120 10.75 5.30 -2.02
C LEU A 120 10.97 6.79 -1.81
N LEU A 121 11.72 7.20 -0.77
CA LEU A 121 12.04 8.62 -0.55
C LEU A 121 12.72 9.26 -1.77
N PHE A 122 13.50 8.51 -2.54
CA PHE A 122 14.09 9.02 -3.78
C PHE A 122 13.05 9.26 -4.89
N ALA A 123 11.94 8.51 -4.91
CA ALA A 123 10.85 8.72 -5.87
C ALA A 123 9.99 9.94 -5.53
N LEU A 124 10.02 10.39 -4.26
CA LEU A 124 9.22 11.51 -3.74
C LEU A 124 9.57 12.82 -4.44
N ALA A 125 10.86 13.07 -4.72
CA ALA A 125 11.31 14.27 -5.42
C ALA A 125 10.71 14.39 -6.83
N THR A 126 10.65 13.26 -7.56
CA THR A 126 10.07 13.20 -8.91
C THR A 126 8.55 13.40 -8.87
N LEU A 127 7.88 12.85 -7.86
CA LEU A 127 6.42 12.97 -7.72
C LEU A 127 5.97 14.38 -7.33
N ILE A 128 6.72 15.07 -6.48
CA ILE A 128 6.38 16.45 -6.06
C ILE A 128 6.38 17.41 -7.24
N GLY A 129 7.29 17.24 -8.20
CA GLY A 129 7.38 18.11 -9.38
C GLY A 129 6.14 18.07 -10.29
N ASP A 130 5.37 16.98 -10.26
CA ASP A 130 4.25 16.71 -11.16
C ASP A 130 2.89 16.69 -10.43
N ALA A 131 2.89 16.77 -9.10
CA ALA A 131 1.68 16.58 -8.28
C ALA A 131 1.01 17.90 -7.89
N SER A 132 -0.10 18.24 -8.56
CA SER A 132 -1.05 19.25 -8.04
C SER A 132 -1.97 18.65 -6.98
N ASP A 133 -2.61 17.53 -7.30
CA ASP A 133 -3.73 16.99 -6.51
C ASP A 133 -3.26 16.07 -5.39
N SER A 134 -2.10 15.44 -5.57
CA SER A 134 -1.50 14.50 -4.61
C SER A 134 -0.53 15.16 -3.62
N LEU A 135 -0.26 16.46 -3.76
CA LEU A 135 0.76 17.18 -2.99
C LEU A 135 0.54 17.07 -1.48
N VAL A 136 -0.72 17.15 -1.03
CA VAL A 136 -1.08 17.07 0.39
C VAL A 136 -0.70 15.72 1.00
N ILE A 137 -0.84 14.62 0.25
CA ILE A 137 -0.48 13.29 0.74
C ILE A 137 1.04 13.14 0.73
N LEU A 138 1.71 13.59 -0.33
CA LEU A 138 3.18 13.56 -0.44
C LEU A 138 3.87 14.31 0.70
N LEU A 139 3.35 15.48 1.08
CA LEU A 139 3.88 16.26 2.21
C LEU A 139 3.67 15.59 3.57
N LYS A 140 2.70 14.67 3.71
CA LYS A 140 2.50 13.89 4.95
C LYS A 140 3.42 12.68 5.05
N ILE A 141 4.02 12.27 3.93
CA ILE A 141 4.97 11.15 3.87
C ILE A 141 6.37 11.62 4.28
N LEU A 142 6.70 12.89 4.00
CA LEU A 142 7.87 13.60 4.50
C LEU A 142 7.77 13.83 6.02
#